data_AF-A0A914EE43-F1
#
_entry.id   AF-A0A914EE43-F1
#
_cell.length_a   1.000
_cell.length_b   1.000
_cell.length_c   1.000
_cell.angle_alpha   90.00
_cell.angle_beta   90.00
_cell.angle_gamma   90.00
#
_symmetry.space_group_name_H-M   'P 1'
#
loop_
_entity.id
_entity.type
_entity.pdbx_description
1 polymer ?
#
loop_
_entity_poly.entity_id
_entity_poly.type
_entity_poly.pdbx_seq_one_letter_code
_entity_poly.pdbx_strand_id
1 'polypeptide(L)'
;MDGSRDSRARSLEVQKVSELLNKVRDYDAITGLQDRNYVICSSGIRDTTASVVSLVNSGNDMIDKCIMAFSALSIEIDQLVHEARSRYYDALLLYGEEADESYIEREGGSILMMSEFLPFLHELSLFINRSYEVCRNLVLQLFSFSKLNESHLPKARERILARSWRYLGELLAVLLTLDEIILGNPVLKQHWTAFKKSIQSVNHNPSQFNANDARLKPLQNIIANLELQVLTGHIFQNCCQQYFTSEIQNDKAFMERFQKIVNEMLTKWDRLAQEDVPDKQRLIVIVSLTVFYHCLYPILDKKLLKNLAATHKRIAAFHLAGDLLWTPVDFIIHQLPEADKAIDKKIISSVAAAKTAMLDHQAEALSRETKLTEDAIEEWKGEMHETKTQRDFNNNTHQYLSDRCALMLKGARIADKISRLLRCALNGHLVLNRTLTKINAQNIFRLMELIKEIELTFRFFWPSILEWCLHASQYWSGCILRILDGIRSGLSDNSTNIDIVSAILVAESVLSQTPTKTRLLVCGVALEMANYL
;
A
#
# COMPACT_ATOMS: atom_id res chain seq x y z
N MET A 1 0.16 51.13 -21.28
CA MET A 1 -0.26 51.19 -19.86
C MET A 1 -1.22 50.04 -19.54
N ASP A 2 -0.80 48.77 -19.73
CA ASP A 2 -1.66 47.59 -19.49
C ASP A 2 -1.34 46.83 -18.19
N GLY A 3 -0.22 47.11 -17.53
CA GLY A 3 0.23 46.36 -16.33
C GLY A 3 -0.61 46.56 -15.05
N SER A 4 -1.56 47.51 -15.02
CA SER A 4 -2.36 47.83 -13.83
C SER A 4 -3.60 46.95 -13.67
N ARG A 5 -4.21 46.51 -14.78
CA ARG A 5 -5.40 45.64 -14.75
C ARG A 5 -5.04 44.20 -14.40
N ASP A 6 -3.97 43.67 -14.97
CA ASP A 6 -3.49 42.32 -14.65
C ASP A 6 -3.00 42.19 -13.21
N SER A 7 -2.31 43.22 -12.68
CA SER A 7 -1.88 43.26 -11.28
C SER A 7 -3.07 43.27 -10.31
N ARG A 8 -4.10 44.07 -10.58
CA ARG A 8 -5.34 44.10 -9.78
C ARG A 8 -6.15 42.80 -9.89
N ALA A 9 -6.25 42.22 -11.09
CA ALA A 9 -6.92 40.94 -11.29
C ALA A 9 -6.20 39.82 -10.52
N ARG A 10 -4.87 39.75 -10.61
CA ARG A 10 -4.06 38.80 -9.82
C ARG A 10 -4.23 39.03 -8.32
N SER A 11 -4.20 40.27 -7.84
CA SER A 11 -4.39 40.58 -6.43
C SER A 11 -5.78 40.19 -5.91
N LEU A 12 -6.82 40.36 -6.72
CA LEU A 12 -8.19 39.96 -6.38
C LEU A 12 -8.36 38.44 -6.36
N GLU A 13 -7.70 37.72 -7.27
CA GLU A 13 -7.70 36.26 -7.27
C GLU A 13 -6.91 35.69 -6.08
N VAL A 14 -5.74 36.27 -5.76
CA VAL A 14 -4.95 35.89 -4.57
C VAL A 14 -5.75 36.13 -3.29
N GLN A 15 -6.49 37.25 -3.20
CA GLN A 15 -7.34 37.53 -2.04
C GLN A 15 -8.49 36.51 -1.90
N LYS A 16 -9.13 36.12 -3.01
CA LYS A 16 -10.19 35.08 -2.99
C LYS A 16 -9.66 33.71 -2.63
N VAL A 17 -8.48 33.33 -3.13
CA VAL A 17 -7.80 32.09 -2.73
C VAL A 17 -7.43 32.15 -1.26
N SER A 18 -6.93 33.28 -0.77
CA SER A 18 -6.65 33.48 0.65
C SER A 18 -7.91 33.39 1.52
N GLU A 19 -9.05 33.89 1.05
CA GLU A 19 -10.35 33.74 1.74
C GLU A 19 -10.80 32.27 1.80
N LEU A 20 -10.61 31.50 0.72
CA LEU A 20 -10.89 30.06 0.70
C LEU A 20 -9.95 29.30 1.65
N LEU A 21 -8.65 29.60 1.64
CA LEU A 21 -7.68 29.00 2.56
C LEU A 21 -7.97 29.38 4.02
N ASN A 22 -8.40 30.62 4.26
CA ASN A 22 -8.83 31.04 5.59
C ASN A 22 -10.10 30.31 6.01
N LYS A 23 -11.07 30.05 5.13
CA LYS A 23 -12.21 29.19 5.45
C LYS A 23 -11.79 27.77 5.84
N VAL A 24 -10.80 27.18 5.17
CA VAL A 24 -10.24 25.88 5.54
C VAL A 24 -9.59 25.93 6.94
N ARG A 25 -8.85 26.99 7.25
CA ARG A 25 -8.26 27.21 8.58
C ARG A 25 -9.29 27.50 9.67
N ASP A 26 -10.33 28.26 9.34
CA ASP A 26 -11.45 28.58 10.22
C ASP A 26 -12.27 27.33 10.49
N TYR A 27 -12.38 26.40 9.53
CA TYR A 27 -12.92 25.06 9.77
C TYR A 27 -12.13 24.31 10.85
N ASP A 28 -10.80 24.42 10.88
CA ASP A 28 -9.99 23.85 11.96
C ASP A 28 -10.18 24.63 13.29
N ALA A 29 -10.32 25.96 13.25
CA ALA A 29 -10.42 26.83 14.44
C ALA A 29 -11.81 26.88 15.12
N ILE A 30 -12.90 26.85 14.35
CA ILE A 30 -14.30 26.87 14.83
C ILE A 30 -14.60 25.64 15.69
N THR A 31 -13.82 24.57 15.56
CA THR A 31 -14.15 23.30 16.20
C THR A 31 -13.87 23.23 17.68
N GLY A 32 -13.01 24.08 18.28
CA GLY A 32 -12.85 24.24 19.75
C GLY A 32 -12.72 22.94 20.59
N LEU A 33 -12.55 21.79 19.94
CA LEU A 33 -12.58 20.46 20.51
C LEU A 33 -11.12 20.03 20.55
N GLN A 34 -10.44 20.43 21.63
CA GLN A 34 -9.13 19.91 21.98
C GLN A 34 -9.05 18.41 21.68
N ASP A 35 -7.93 17.97 21.09
CA ASP A 35 -7.54 16.59 20.74
C ASP A 35 -7.61 15.54 21.88
N ARG A 36 -8.29 15.82 22.99
CA ARG A 36 -8.12 15.11 24.24
C ARG A 36 -9.06 13.93 24.48
N ASN A 37 -10.06 13.67 23.64
CA ASN A 37 -11.03 12.58 23.88
C ASN A 37 -11.34 11.72 22.64
N TYR A 38 -10.39 11.60 21.70
CA TYR A 38 -10.46 10.52 20.72
C TYR A 38 -9.86 9.27 21.36
N VAL A 39 -10.70 8.30 21.72
CA VAL A 39 -10.25 6.92 21.68
C VAL A 39 -9.96 6.66 20.22
N ILE A 40 -8.69 6.72 19.82
CA ILE A 40 -8.28 6.20 18.51
C ILE A 40 -8.78 4.76 18.51
N CYS A 41 -9.82 4.51 17.72
CA CYS A 41 -10.39 3.19 17.52
C CYS A 41 -9.20 2.34 17.11
N SER A 42 -8.77 1.49 18.02
CA SER A 42 -7.46 0.85 18.00
C SER A 42 -7.44 -0.29 16.98
N SER A 43 -8.12 -0.12 15.84
CA SER A 43 -7.98 -0.96 14.66
C SER A 43 -6.60 -0.71 14.05
N GLY A 44 -5.55 -1.12 14.76
CA GLY A 44 -4.17 -0.82 14.41
C GLY A 44 -3.18 -0.79 15.56
N ILE A 45 -3.62 -0.82 16.83
CA ILE A 45 -2.67 -1.09 17.92
C ILE A 45 -2.19 -2.53 17.73
N ARG A 46 -0.92 -2.64 17.31
CA ARG A 46 -0.18 -3.89 17.30
C ARG A 46 -0.27 -4.45 18.72
N ASP A 47 -0.58 -5.74 18.85
CA ASP A 47 -0.38 -6.43 20.12
C ASP A 47 1.14 -6.35 20.41
N THR A 48 1.57 -5.36 21.21
CA THR A 48 2.94 -5.31 21.75
C THR A 48 3.10 -6.27 22.92
N THR A 49 2.01 -6.90 23.36
CA THR A 49 1.94 -7.75 24.55
C THR A 49 1.86 -9.24 24.20
N ALA A 50 1.29 -9.64 23.06
CA ALA A 50 1.13 -11.04 22.67
C ALA A 50 2.13 -11.45 21.56
N SER A 51 3.07 -12.33 21.90
CA SER A 51 3.92 -12.99 20.91
C SER A 51 3.08 -13.98 20.08
N VAL A 52 3.43 -14.18 18.80
CA VAL A 52 2.78 -15.21 17.95
C VAL A 52 2.83 -16.58 18.63
N VAL A 53 3.92 -16.89 19.32
CA VAL A 53 4.12 -18.12 20.09
C VAL A 53 3.03 -18.30 21.16
N SER A 54 2.67 -17.23 21.87
CA SER A 54 1.61 -17.30 22.89
C SER A 54 0.20 -17.45 22.33
N LEU A 55 -0.01 -17.16 21.04
CA LEU A 55 -1.31 -17.25 20.38
C LEU A 55 -1.57 -18.62 19.73
N VAL A 56 -0.52 -19.43 19.55
CA VAL A 56 -0.56 -20.68 18.80
C VAL A 56 -0.24 -21.83 19.74
N ASN A 57 -1.28 -22.59 20.09
CA ASN A 57 -1.17 -23.78 20.92
C ASN A 57 -2.36 -24.70 20.65
N SER A 58 -2.23 -25.57 19.66
CA SER A 58 -3.25 -26.57 19.33
C SER A 58 -2.92 -27.96 19.90
N GLY A 59 -1.68 -28.15 20.37
CA GLY A 59 -1.14 -29.47 20.72
C GLY A 59 -0.66 -30.30 19.53
N ASN A 60 -0.67 -29.73 18.31
CA ASN A 60 -0.09 -30.33 17.11
C ASN A 60 1.12 -29.51 16.68
N ASP A 61 2.31 -29.97 17.05
CA ASP A 61 3.58 -29.28 16.81
C ASP A 61 3.78 -28.85 15.35
N MET A 62 3.34 -29.67 14.38
CA MET A 62 3.56 -29.36 12.97
C MET A 62 2.64 -28.24 12.48
N ILE A 63 1.36 -28.28 12.87
CA ILE A 63 0.40 -27.21 12.58
C ILE A 63 0.82 -25.92 13.28
N ASP A 64 1.18 -26.01 14.56
CA ASP A 64 1.60 -24.86 15.35
C ASP A 64 2.84 -24.20 14.74
N LYS A 65 3.85 -24.99 14.34
CA LYS A 65 5.04 -24.48 13.62
C LYS A 65 4.69 -23.78 12.32
N CYS A 66 3.82 -24.37 11.50
CA CYS A 66 3.37 -23.76 10.24
C CYS A 66 2.64 -22.43 10.48
N ILE A 67 1.67 -22.41 11.40
CA ILE A 67 0.91 -21.19 11.71
C ILE A 67 1.85 -20.12 12.27
N MET A 68 2.75 -20.47 13.19
CA MET A 68 3.73 -19.54 13.74
C MET A 68 4.64 -18.95 12.65
N ALA A 69 5.21 -19.78 11.77
CA ALA A 69 6.13 -19.33 10.74
C ALA A 69 5.49 -18.34 9.76
N PHE A 70 4.34 -18.70 9.19
CA PHE A 70 3.65 -17.82 8.23
C PHE A 70 3.04 -16.58 8.90
N SER A 71 2.55 -16.70 10.13
CA SER A 71 2.01 -15.55 10.87
C SER A 71 3.11 -14.56 11.23
N ALA A 72 4.25 -15.04 11.76
CA ALA A 72 5.37 -14.18 12.13
C ALA A 72 5.91 -13.40 10.92
N LEU A 73 6.13 -14.08 9.78
CA LEU A 73 6.57 -13.42 8.55
C LEU A 73 5.54 -12.42 8.02
N SER A 74 4.25 -12.78 8.04
CA SER A 74 3.20 -11.87 7.57
C SER A 74 3.04 -10.64 8.46
N ILE A 75 3.22 -10.79 9.79
CA ILE A 75 3.24 -9.67 10.75
C ILE A 75 4.44 -8.78 10.45
N GLU A 76 5.63 -9.36 10.28
CA GLU A 76 6.82 -8.60 9.98
C GLU A 76 6.70 -7.81 8.67
N ILE A 77 6.14 -8.43 7.61
CA ILE A 77 5.85 -7.73 6.36
C ILE A 77 4.92 -6.55 6.59
N ASP A 78 3.85 -6.75 7.35
CA ASP A 78 2.93 -5.66 7.70
C ASP A 78 3.64 -4.51 8.45
N GLN A 79 4.64 -4.84 9.27
CA GLN A 79 5.47 -3.84 9.95
C GLN A 79 6.34 -3.06 8.98
N LEU A 80 7.01 -3.75 8.06
CA LEU A 80 7.85 -3.14 7.03
C LEU A 80 7.03 -2.25 6.08
N VAL A 81 5.83 -2.70 5.69
CA VAL A 81 4.90 -1.91 4.86
C VAL A 81 4.50 -0.62 5.55
N HIS A 82 4.22 -0.68 6.86
CA HIS A 82 3.89 0.52 7.63
C HIS A 82 5.10 1.46 7.75
N GLU A 83 6.27 0.93 8.08
CA GLU A 83 7.51 1.72 8.22
C GLU A 83 7.87 2.44 6.91
N ALA A 84 7.78 1.75 5.77
CA ALA A 84 8.01 2.35 4.46
C ALA A 84 7.16 3.60 4.22
N ARG A 85 5.87 3.48 4.49
CA ARG A 85 4.89 4.54 4.25
C ARG A 85 5.06 5.71 5.21
N SER A 86 5.32 5.46 6.48
CA SER A 86 5.36 6.50 7.51
C SER A 86 6.71 7.19 7.64
N ARG A 87 7.80 6.52 7.27
CA ARG A 87 9.17 7.02 7.47
C ARG A 87 9.87 7.39 6.18
N TYR A 88 9.77 6.56 5.14
CA TYR A 88 10.66 6.68 3.98
C TYR A 88 10.01 7.39 2.79
N TYR A 89 8.72 7.16 2.51
CA TYR A 89 8.08 7.70 1.31
C TYR A 89 8.05 9.23 1.28
N ASP A 90 7.49 9.87 2.30
CA ASP A 90 7.33 11.33 2.32
C ASP A 90 8.70 12.03 2.38
N ALA A 91 9.65 11.50 3.15
CA ALA A 91 11.01 12.05 3.25
C ALA A 91 11.76 12.01 1.91
N LEU A 92 11.60 10.95 1.11
CA LEU A 92 12.19 10.86 -0.23
C LEU A 92 11.47 11.75 -1.25
N LEU A 93 10.14 11.83 -1.17
CA LEU A 93 9.32 12.66 -2.06
C LEU A 93 9.60 14.15 -1.85
N LEU A 94 9.73 14.59 -0.60
CA LEU A 94 9.90 16.00 -0.23
C LEU A 94 11.38 16.45 -0.24
N TYR A 95 12.31 15.54 -0.54
CA TYR A 95 13.73 15.90 -0.63
C TYR A 95 13.94 16.98 -1.69
N GLY A 96 14.40 18.15 -1.26
CA GLY A 96 14.66 19.31 -2.13
C GLY A 96 13.62 20.43 -2.04
N GLU A 97 12.43 20.16 -1.49
CA GLU A 97 11.30 21.11 -1.46
C GLU A 97 11.40 22.14 -0.31
N GLU A 98 12.00 21.78 0.82
CA GLU A 98 12.08 22.64 2.01
C GLU A 98 13.35 23.49 2.09
N ALA A 99 14.27 23.33 1.14
CA ALA A 99 15.54 24.04 1.19
C ALA A 99 15.37 25.48 0.70
N ASP A 100 15.72 26.44 1.54
CA ASP A 100 15.80 27.86 1.17
C ASP A 100 16.64 27.98 -0.12
N GLU A 101 16.10 28.62 -1.16
CA GLU A 101 16.80 28.80 -2.44
C GLU A 101 18.19 29.44 -2.20
N SER A 102 18.30 30.34 -1.21
CA SER A 102 19.56 30.96 -0.81
C SER A 102 20.54 30.01 -0.10
N TYR A 103 20.09 28.86 0.40
CA TYR A 103 20.91 27.79 0.98
C TYR A 103 21.43 26.83 -0.10
N ILE A 104 20.61 26.51 -1.10
CA ILE A 104 21.03 25.66 -2.24
C ILE A 104 21.98 26.43 -3.17
N GLU A 105 21.73 27.72 -3.40
CA GLU A 105 22.55 28.58 -4.26
C GLU A 105 23.94 28.91 -3.66
N ARG A 106 24.15 28.66 -2.36
CA ARG A 106 25.49 28.76 -1.75
C ARG A 106 26.41 27.71 -2.35
N GLU A 107 27.68 28.08 -2.50
CA GLU A 107 28.73 27.15 -2.95
C GLU A 107 28.75 25.92 -2.04
N GLY A 108 28.42 24.75 -2.60
CA GLY A 108 28.37 23.48 -1.88
C GLY A 108 27.07 23.18 -1.11
N GLY A 109 26.00 23.98 -1.24
CA GLY A 109 24.72 23.76 -0.55
C GLY A 109 24.11 22.37 -0.81
N SER A 110 24.11 21.92 -2.07
CA SER A 110 23.64 20.57 -2.44
C SER A 110 24.47 19.44 -1.82
N ILE A 111 25.78 19.66 -1.61
CA ILE A 111 26.68 18.69 -0.98
C ILE A 111 26.36 18.60 0.52
N LEU A 112 26.16 19.73 1.18
CA LEU A 112 25.80 19.78 2.61
C LEU A 112 24.46 19.10 2.86
N MET A 113 23.43 19.45 2.09
CA MET A 113 22.11 18.84 2.20
C MET A 113 22.15 17.32 2.00
N MET A 114 22.90 16.83 1.02
CA MET A 114 23.09 15.38 0.83
C MET A 114 23.90 14.74 1.97
N SER A 115 24.88 15.45 2.53
CA SER A 115 25.66 14.98 3.67
C SER A 115 24.76 14.77 4.91
N GLU A 116 23.84 15.70 5.16
CA GLU A 116 22.86 15.62 6.24
C GLU A 116 21.81 14.53 5.99
N PHE A 117 21.48 14.26 4.72
CA PHE A 117 20.54 13.21 4.32
C PHE A 117 21.17 11.80 4.27
N LEU A 118 22.50 11.70 4.28
CA LEU A 118 23.21 10.43 4.16
C LEU A 118 22.85 9.40 5.27
N PRO A 119 22.69 9.77 6.55
CA PRO A 119 22.25 8.84 7.59
C PRO A 119 20.87 8.23 7.28
N PHE A 120 19.94 9.03 6.76
CA PHE A 120 18.61 8.55 6.35
C PHE A 120 18.73 7.55 5.20
N LEU A 121 19.56 7.82 4.18
CA LEU A 121 19.80 6.87 3.08
C LEU A 121 20.43 5.56 3.59
N HIS A 122 21.31 5.64 4.58
CA HIS A 122 21.88 4.47 5.23
C HIS A 122 20.82 3.65 5.98
N GLU A 123 19.95 4.28 6.77
CA GLU A 123 18.83 3.58 7.42
C GLU A 123 17.88 2.92 6.42
N LEU A 124 17.56 3.62 5.32
CA LEU A 124 16.78 3.08 4.22
C LEU A 124 17.45 1.84 3.61
N SER A 125 18.78 1.83 3.45
CA SER A 125 19.50 0.66 2.96
C SER A 125 19.38 -0.55 3.89
N LEU A 126 19.39 -0.34 5.21
CA LEU A 126 19.17 -1.40 6.20
C LEU A 126 17.74 -1.93 6.14
N PHE A 127 16.75 -1.04 5.99
CA PHE A 127 15.35 -1.42 5.78
C PHE A 127 15.16 -2.27 4.50
N ILE A 128 15.82 -1.88 3.41
CA ILE A 128 15.79 -2.63 2.15
C ILE A 128 16.40 -4.03 2.34
N ASN A 129 17.56 -4.13 3.00
CA ASN A 129 18.18 -5.42 3.30
C ASN A 129 17.25 -6.32 4.12
N ARG A 130 16.59 -5.77 5.15
CA ARG A 130 15.63 -6.53 5.94
C ARG A 130 14.45 -7.02 5.09
N SER A 131 13.96 -6.18 4.18
CA SER A 131 12.91 -6.54 3.24
C SER A 131 13.34 -7.68 2.31
N TYR A 132 14.59 -7.69 1.84
CA TYR A 132 15.12 -8.78 1.03
C TYR A 132 15.16 -10.09 1.81
N GLU A 133 15.67 -10.07 3.05
CA GLU A 133 15.71 -11.24 3.93
C GLU A 133 14.33 -11.84 4.19
N VAL A 134 13.34 -10.99 4.50
CA VAL A 134 11.95 -11.43 4.78
C VAL A 134 11.29 -11.99 3.53
N CYS A 135 11.46 -11.34 2.37
CA CYS A 135 11.02 -11.85 1.07
C CYS A 135 11.59 -13.25 0.81
N ARG A 136 12.92 -13.38 0.93
CA ARG A 136 13.62 -14.65 0.70
C ARG A 136 13.15 -15.74 1.66
N ASN A 137 13.04 -15.43 2.94
CA ASN A 137 12.57 -16.39 3.94
C ASN A 137 11.15 -16.87 3.62
N LEU A 138 10.22 -15.96 3.29
CA LEU A 138 8.85 -16.34 2.95
C LEU A 138 8.77 -17.25 1.72
N VAL A 139 9.55 -16.97 0.67
CA VAL A 139 9.62 -17.84 -0.52
C VAL A 139 10.17 -19.22 -0.16
N LEU A 140 11.23 -19.28 0.65
CA LEU A 140 11.80 -20.56 1.12
C LEU A 140 10.82 -21.35 1.99
N GLN A 141 10.05 -20.69 2.86
CA GLN A 141 9.01 -21.34 3.67
C GLN A 141 7.87 -21.85 2.79
N LEU A 142 7.41 -21.07 1.81
CA LEU A 142 6.38 -21.50 0.85
C LEU A 142 6.83 -22.71 0.03
N PHE A 143 8.08 -22.71 -0.43
CA PHE A 143 8.65 -23.85 -1.14
C PHE A 143 8.78 -25.07 -0.24
N SER A 144 9.39 -24.93 0.93
CA SER A 144 9.57 -26.03 1.90
C SER A 144 8.24 -26.64 2.32
N PHE A 145 7.22 -25.79 2.53
CA PHE A 145 5.86 -26.21 2.83
C PHE A 145 5.25 -27.06 1.70
N SER A 146 5.46 -26.68 0.44
CA SER A 146 5.01 -27.47 -0.72
C SER A 146 5.72 -28.84 -0.84
N LYS A 147 6.88 -28.99 -0.20
CA LYS A 147 7.68 -30.21 -0.15
C LYS A 147 7.46 -31.06 1.09
N LEU A 148 6.62 -30.61 2.03
CA LEU A 148 6.32 -31.39 3.22
C LEU A 148 5.77 -32.77 2.84
N ASN A 149 6.32 -33.79 3.49
CA ASN A 149 5.85 -35.15 3.35
C ASN A 149 4.44 -35.28 3.94
N GLU A 150 3.60 -36.07 3.26
CA GLU A 150 2.25 -36.43 3.71
C GLU A 150 2.23 -37.04 5.12
N SER A 151 3.34 -37.67 5.55
CA SER A 151 3.50 -38.22 6.91
C SER A 151 3.60 -37.15 7.99
N HIS A 152 4.07 -35.95 7.66
CA HIS A 152 4.20 -34.84 8.61
C HIS A 152 2.96 -33.94 8.58
N LEU A 153 2.44 -33.67 7.39
CA LEU A 153 1.23 -32.89 7.21
C LEU A 153 0.49 -33.37 5.96
N PRO A 154 -0.63 -34.11 6.11
CA PRO A 154 -1.40 -34.61 4.99
C PRO A 154 -1.90 -33.48 4.10
N LYS A 155 -1.81 -33.61 2.78
CA LYS A 155 -2.30 -32.65 1.78
C LYS A 155 -1.71 -31.24 1.90
N ALA A 156 -0.46 -31.11 2.39
CA ALA A 156 0.24 -29.83 2.50
C ALA A 156 0.25 -29.03 1.17
N ARG A 157 0.34 -29.75 0.05
CA ARG A 157 0.32 -29.16 -1.30
C ARG A 157 -1.02 -28.53 -1.70
N GLU A 158 -2.13 -29.02 -1.15
CA GLU A 158 -3.49 -28.55 -1.47
C GLU A 158 -3.83 -27.25 -0.72
N ARG A 159 -3.19 -26.98 0.42
CA ARG A 159 -3.35 -25.73 1.18
C ARG A 159 -2.72 -24.57 0.42
N ILE A 160 -3.54 -23.63 -0.07
CA ILE A 160 -3.13 -22.57 -1.01
C ILE A 160 -2.21 -21.53 -0.35
N LEU A 161 -2.50 -21.16 0.90
CA LEU A 161 -1.82 -20.07 1.64
C LEU A 161 -1.88 -18.72 0.94
N ALA A 162 -3.04 -18.36 0.38
CA ALA A 162 -3.22 -17.17 -0.44
C ALA A 162 -2.82 -15.87 0.30
N ARG A 163 -3.00 -15.83 1.63
CA ARG A 163 -2.58 -14.71 2.46
C ARG A 163 -1.07 -14.51 2.47
N SER A 164 -0.30 -15.58 2.57
CA SER A 164 1.17 -15.52 2.51
C SER A 164 1.65 -14.94 1.17
N TRP A 165 1.05 -15.37 0.05
CA TRP A 165 1.36 -14.81 -1.27
C TRP A 165 0.97 -13.33 -1.39
N ARG A 166 -0.18 -12.94 -0.86
CA ARG A 166 -0.57 -11.53 -0.80
C ARG A 166 0.44 -10.69 -0.03
N TYR A 167 0.88 -11.15 1.15
CA TYR A 167 1.90 -10.43 1.93
C TYR A 167 3.23 -10.35 1.20
N LEU A 168 3.68 -11.41 0.52
CA LEU A 168 4.85 -11.35 -0.35
C LEU A 168 4.70 -10.22 -1.39
N GLY A 169 3.54 -10.15 -2.05
CA GLY A 169 3.26 -9.09 -3.01
C GLY A 169 3.15 -7.68 -2.40
N GLU A 170 2.71 -7.55 -1.15
CA GLU A 170 2.69 -6.28 -0.42
C GLU A 170 4.09 -5.78 -0.11
N LEU A 171 5.00 -6.67 0.30
CA LEU A 171 6.41 -6.32 0.49
C LEU A 171 7.07 -5.92 -0.83
N LEU A 172 6.84 -6.70 -1.89
CA LEU A 172 7.35 -6.39 -3.23
C LEU A 172 6.80 -5.04 -3.75
N ALA A 173 5.53 -4.73 -3.50
CA ALA A 173 4.94 -3.45 -3.85
C ALA A 173 5.61 -2.27 -3.11
N VAL A 174 6.10 -2.47 -1.88
CA VAL A 174 6.87 -1.43 -1.18
C VAL A 174 8.18 -1.13 -1.89
N LEU A 175 8.92 -2.18 -2.27
CA LEU A 175 10.20 -2.04 -2.95
C LEU A 175 10.04 -1.37 -4.32
N LEU A 176 8.98 -1.74 -5.05
CA LEU A 176 8.58 -1.09 -6.29
C LEU A 176 8.32 0.40 -6.07
N THR A 177 7.52 0.76 -5.07
CA THR A 177 7.19 2.17 -4.82
C THR A 177 8.41 2.99 -4.44
N LEU A 178 9.37 2.43 -3.69
CA LEU A 178 10.64 3.11 -3.39
C LEU A 178 11.43 3.40 -4.67
N ASP A 179 11.51 2.45 -5.60
CA ASP A 179 12.15 2.68 -6.90
C ASP A 179 11.47 3.82 -7.66
N GLU A 180 10.15 3.81 -7.77
CA GLU A 180 9.40 4.85 -8.48
C GLU A 180 9.61 6.24 -7.84
N ILE A 181 9.66 6.33 -6.50
CA ILE A 181 9.95 7.58 -5.78
C ILE A 181 11.36 8.09 -6.08
N ILE A 182 12.36 7.21 -5.96
CA ILE A 182 13.76 7.58 -6.20
C ILE A 182 13.96 7.95 -7.67
N LEU A 183 13.32 7.22 -8.58
CA LEU A 183 13.45 7.47 -10.01
C LEU A 183 12.77 8.79 -10.42
N GLY A 184 11.65 9.11 -9.77
CA GLY A 184 10.85 10.31 -9.98
C GLY A 184 11.41 11.59 -9.36
N ASN A 185 12.39 11.53 -8.46
CA ASN A 185 13.03 12.71 -7.87
C ASN A 185 14.36 13.06 -8.57
N PRO A 186 14.38 14.00 -9.55
CA PRO A 186 15.60 14.38 -10.25
C PRO A 186 16.58 15.17 -9.36
N VAL A 187 16.08 15.95 -8.39
CA VAL A 187 16.88 16.76 -7.48
C VAL A 187 17.75 15.86 -6.59
N LEU A 188 17.17 14.80 -6.05
CA LEU A 188 17.88 13.78 -5.27
C LEU A 188 19.06 13.20 -6.05
N LYS A 189 18.84 12.80 -7.31
CA LYS A 189 19.88 12.24 -8.19
C LYS A 189 20.98 13.24 -8.51
N GLN A 190 20.61 14.50 -8.75
CA GLN A 190 21.56 15.57 -9.03
C GLN A 190 22.44 15.85 -7.81
N HIS A 191 21.84 16.03 -6.64
CA HIS A 191 22.55 16.30 -5.38
C HIS A 191 23.46 15.13 -5.01
N TRP A 192 23.00 13.89 -5.18
CA TRP A 192 23.83 12.71 -4.98
C TRP A 192 25.06 12.70 -5.88
N THR A 193 24.88 13.00 -7.18
CA THR A 193 25.98 13.02 -8.14
C THR A 193 27.03 14.08 -7.77
N ALA A 194 26.58 15.28 -7.35
CA ALA A 194 27.46 16.34 -6.89
C ALA A 194 28.23 15.95 -5.61
N PHE A 195 27.51 15.38 -4.63
CA PHE A 195 28.08 14.88 -3.39
C PHE A 195 29.14 13.80 -3.64
N LYS A 196 28.81 12.77 -4.43
CA LYS A 196 29.74 11.68 -4.78
C LYS A 196 31.01 12.20 -5.46
N LYS A 197 30.88 13.09 -6.47
CA LYS A 197 32.04 13.70 -7.14
C LYS A 197 32.93 14.48 -6.17
N SER A 198 32.32 15.17 -5.21
CA SER A 198 33.03 15.95 -4.20
C SER A 198 33.83 15.04 -3.26
N ILE A 199 33.23 13.96 -2.75
CA ILE A 199 33.94 12.98 -1.91
C ILE A 199 35.05 12.26 -2.70
N GLN A 200 34.83 11.97 -3.98
CA GLN A 200 35.87 11.44 -4.86
C GLN A 200 37.05 12.41 -4.98
N SER A 201 36.80 13.70 -5.20
CA SER A 201 37.86 14.73 -5.25
C SER A 201 38.67 14.80 -3.96
N VAL A 202 38.00 14.79 -2.81
CA VAL A 202 38.64 14.77 -1.48
C VAL A 202 39.58 13.58 -1.34
N ASN A 203 39.18 12.41 -1.82
CA ASN A 203 40.02 11.22 -1.74
C ASN A 203 41.22 11.21 -2.70
N HIS A 204 41.13 11.88 -3.85
CA HIS A 204 42.28 12.03 -4.74
C HIS A 204 43.30 13.03 -4.18
N ASN A 205 42.84 14.03 -3.41
CA ASN A 205 43.70 15.05 -2.81
C ASN A 205 43.46 15.24 -1.28
N PRO A 206 43.64 14.21 -0.43
CA PRO A 206 43.23 14.28 0.99
C PRO A 206 43.92 15.39 1.78
N SER A 207 45.18 15.70 1.44
CA SER A 207 45.97 16.76 2.06
C SER A 207 45.45 18.17 1.79
N GLN A 208 44.75 18.39 0.66
CA GLN A 208 44.17 19.71 0.33
C GLN A 208 42.92 20.02 1.17
N PHE A 209 42.25 19.00 1.69
CA PHE A 209 40.99 19.12 2.43
C PHE A 209 41.14 18.77 3.93
N ASN A 210 42.37 18.62 4.43
CA ASN A 210 42.66 18.14 5.78
C ASN A 210 41.96 16.81 6.11
N ALA A 211 41.76 15.95 5.10
CA ALA A 211 40.94 14.75 5.17
C ALA A 211 41.78 13.46 5.19
N ASN A 212 42.97 13.49 5.81
CA ASN A 212 43.84 12.31 6.02
C ASN A 212 43.28 11.33 7.07
N ASP A 213 41.97 11.10 7.05
CA ASP A 213 41.24 10.27 8.01
C ASP A 213 41.07 8.85 7.46
N ALA A 214 41.41 7.85 8.27
CA ALA A 214 41.23 6.44 7.93
C ALA A 214 39.77 6.07 7.62
N ARG A 215 38.79 6.87 8.09
CA ARG A 215 37.35 6.69 7.87
C ARG A 215 36.88 7.09 6.47
N LEU A 216 37.71 7.77 5.67
CA LEU A 216 37.34 8.20 4.32
C LEU A 216 37.05 7.01 3.39
N LYS A 217 37.85 5.93 3.48
CA LYS A 217 37.66 4.72 2.66
C LYS A 217 36.39 3.94 3.03
N PRO A 218 36.09 3.68 4.32
CA PRO A 218 34.78 3.17 4.73
C PRO A 218 33.60 4.01 4.24
N LEU A 219 33.70 5.35 4.32
CA LEU A 219 32.66 6.24 3.82
C LEU A 219 32.43 6.07 2.32
N GLN A 220 33.50 5.94 1.51
CA GLN A 220 33.36 5.67 0.08
C GLN A 220 32.66 4.35 -0.21
N ASN A 221 32.94 3.29 0.56
CA ASN A 221 32.26 2.02 0.41
C ASN A 221 30.76 2.14 0.72
N ILE A 222 30.40 2.90 1.76
CA ILE A 222 29.00 3.21 2.08
C ILE A 222 28.34 3.95 0.92
N ILE A 223 28.99 4.99 0.39
CA ILE A 223 28.47 5.76 -0.76
C ILE A 223 28.28 4.86 -1.98
N ALA A 224 29.27 4.05 -2.34
CA ALA A 224 29.16 3.14 -3.48
C ALA A 224 28.03 2.11 -3.28
N ASN A 225 27.86 1.59 -2.06
CA ASN A 225 26.78 0.66 -1.75
C ASN A 225 25.40 1.33 -1.85
N LEU A 226 25.25 2.53 -1.29
CA LEU A 226 24.00 3.30 -1.36
C LEU A 226 23.61 3.65 -2.78
N GLU A 227 24.57 3.97 -3.63
CA GLU A 227 24.30 4.21 -5.04
C GLU A 227 23.72 2.96 -5.72
N LEU A 228 24.39 1.81 -5.58
CA LEU A 228 23.99 0.55 -6.23
C LEU A 228 22.69 -0.03 -5.67
N GLN A 229 22.47 0.11 -4.37
CA GLN A 229 21.31 -0.48 -3.69
C GLN A 229 20.08 0.42 -3.78
N VAL A 230 20.24 1.73 -3.62
CA VAL A 230 19.13 2.67 -3.45
C VAL A 230 18.97 3.53 -4.70
N LEU A 231 19.99 4.28 -5.08
CA LEU A 231 19.82 5.41 -6.00
C LEU A 231 19.80 5.05 -7.48
N THR A 232 20.17 3.83 -7.86
CA THR A 232 19.94 3.32 -9.22
C THR A 232 18.48 3.05 -9.54
N GLY A 233 17.60 2.97 -8.53
CA GLY A 233 16.19 2.60 -8.73
C GLY A 233 16.01 1.15 -9.15
N HIS A 234 16.82 0.26 -8.58
CA HIS A 234 16.78 -1.19 -8.81
C HIS A 234 16.48 -1.97 -7.53
N ILE A 235 15.89 -1.35 -6.51
CA ILE A 235 15.56 -1.97 -5.22
C ILE A 235 14.66 -3.20 -5.43
N PHE A 236 13.62 -3.07 -6.24
CA PHE A 236 12.70 -4.15 -6.57
C PHE A 236 13.41 -5.26 -7.36
N GLN A 237 14.17 -4.89 -8.39
CA GLN A 237 14.85 -5.85 -9.26
C GLN A 237 15.91 -6.66 -8.51
N ASN A 238 16.69 -6.00 -7.65
CA ASN A 238 17.67 -6.63 -6.77
C ASN A 238 17.01 -7.65 -5.82
N CYS A 239 15.80 -7.37 -5.32
CA CYS A 239 15.01 -8.33 -4.54
C CYS A 239 14.62 -9.56 -5.36
N CYS A 240 14.22 -9.35 -6.61
CA CYS A 240 13.81 -10.42 -7.52
C CYS A 240 14.98 -11.33 -7.94
N GLN A 241 16.18 -10.77 -8.03
CA GLN A 241 17.41 -11.46 -8.45
C GLN A 241 18.19 -12.09 -7.30
N GLN A 242 17.65 -12.10 -6.08
CA GLN A 242 18.25 -12.79 -4.96
C GLN A 242 18.53 -14.27 -5.29
N TYR A 243 19.56 -14.82 -4.68
CA TYR A 243 19.87 -16.23 -4.85
C TYR A 243 18.83 -17.13 -4.16
N PHE A 244 17.98 -17.74 -4.98
CA PHE A 244 17.11 -18.86 -4.62
C PHE A 244 17.79 -20.18 -5.01
N THR A 245 17.48 -21.26 -4.29
CA THR A 245 18.05 -22.57 -4.60
C THR A 245 17.62 -23.03 -6.00
N SER A 246 18.50 -23.77 -6.69
CA SER A 246 18.18 -24.34 -8.00
C SER A 246 16.98 -25.29 -7.95
N GLU A 247 16.70 -25.87 -6.78
CA GLU A 247 15.50 -26.67 -6.53
C GLU A 247 14.21 -25.88 -6.75
N ILE A 248 14.14 -24.62 -6.30
CA ILE A 248 12.96 -23.77 -6.51
C ILE A 248 12.77 -23.48 -8.00
N GLN A 249 13.84 -23.06 -8.67
CA GLN A 249 13.78 -22.63 -10.07
C GLN A 249 13.40 -23.76 -11.02
N ASN A 250 13.77 -25.00 -10.68
CA ASN A 250 13.46 -26.19 -11.49
C ASN A 250 12.18 -26.90 -11.06
N ASP A 251 11.51 -26.46 -10.00
CA ASP A 251 10.30 -27.11 -9.51
C ASP A 251 9.05 -26.67 -10.27
N LYS A 252 8.67 -27.49 -11.27
CA LYS A 252 7.50 -27.22 -12.11
C LYS A 252 6.20 -27.11 -11.31
N ALA A 253 6.01 -27.91 -10.26
CA ALA A 253 4.78 -27.91 -9.49
C ALA A 253 4.63 -26.62 -8.66
N PHE A 254 5.72 -26.13 -8.07
CA PHE A 254 5.76 -24.87 -7.34
C PHE A 254 5.58 -23.67 -8.30
N MET A 255 6.19 -23.72 -9.49
CA MET A 255 5.97 -22.73 -10.55
C MET A 255 4.49 -22.66 -10.97
N GLU A 256 3.87 -23.79 -11.31
CA GLU A 256 2.46 -23.87 -11.70
C GLU A 256 1.53 -23.38 -10.59
N ARG A 257 1.85 -23.70 -9.33
CA ARG A 257 1.12 -23.20 -8.16
C ARG A 257 1.21 -21.68 -8.03
N PHE A 258 2.40 -21.10 -8.16
CA PHE A 258 2.58 -19.65 -8.10
C PHE A 258 1.79 -18.97 -9.23
N GLN A 259 1.92 -19.46 -10.46
CA GLN A 259 1.17 -18.98 -11.62
C GLN A 259 -0.35 -19.03 -11.37
N LYS A 260 -0.87 -20.14 -10.83
CA LYS A 260 -2.30 -20.30 -10.51
C LYS A 260 -2.78 -19.25 -9.51
N ILE A 261 -2.03 -19.03 -8.44
CA ILE A 261 -2.40 -18.07 -7.38
C ILE A 261 -2.46 -16.64 -7.93
N VAL A 262 -1.47 -16.23 -8.73
CA VAL A 262 -1.47 -14.90 -9.36
C VAL A 262 -2.67 -14.73 -10.30
N ASN A 263 -2.99 -15.75 -11.10
CA ASN A 263 -4.17 -15.73 -11.96
C ASN A 263 -5.47 -15.63 -11.16
N GLU A 264 -5.63 -16.40 -10.09
CA GLU A 264 -6.81 -16.34 -9.21
C GLU A 264 -6.97 -14.96 -8.55
N MET A 265 -5.87 -14.37 -8.08
CA MET A 265 -5.87 -13.01 -7.54
C MET A 265 -6.28 -11.98 -8.59
N LEU A 266 -5.77 -12.08 -9.81
CA LEU A 266 -6.11 -11.18 -10.91
C LEU A 266 -7.58 -11.32 -11.34
N THR A 267 -8.08 -12.55 -11.48
CA THR A 267 -9.49 -12.80 -11.82
C THR A 267 -10.43 -12.28 -10.73
N LYS A 268 -10.10 -12.51 -9.45
CA LYS A 268 -10.88 -11.97 -8.33
C LYS A 268 -10.87 -10.45 -8.33
N TRP A 269 -9.72 -9.83 -8.60
CA TRP A 269 -9.60 -8.38 -8.69
C TRP A 269 -10.45 -7.81 -9.84
N ASP A 270 -10.37 -8.38 -11.05
CA ASP A 270 -11.11 -7.86 -12.21
C ASP A 270 -12.63 -7.98 -12.01
N ARG A 271 -13.11 -9.06 -11.39
CA ARG A 271 -14.52 -9.20 -11.02
C ARG A 271 -14.96 -8.10 -10.04
N LEU A 272 -14.18 -7.85 -9.00
CA LEU A 272 -14.52 -6.81 -8.02
C LEU A 272 -14.44 -5.39 -8.61
N ALA A 273 -13.48 -5.15 -9.50
CA ALA A 273 -13.33 -3.87 -10.21
C ALA A 273 -14.43 -3.61 -11.26
N GLN A 274 -15.24 -4.62 -11.58
CA GLN A 274 -16.46 -4.45 -12.40
C GLN A 274 -17.64 -3.97 -11.58
N GLU A 275 -17.73 -4.43 -10.34
CA GLU A 275 -18.88 -4.19 -9.44
C GLU A 275 -18.68 -2.97 -8.53
N ASP A 276 -17.43 -2.63 -8.21
CA ASP A 276 -17.05 -1.55 -7.28
C ASP A 276 -15.80 -0.80 -7.78
N VAL A 277 -15.36 0.21 -7.04
CA VAL A 277 -14.16 1.02 -7.33
C VAL A 277 -12.92 0.12 -7.44
N PRO A 278 -12.15 0.20 -8.54
CA PRO A 278 -10.93 -0.60 -8.70
C PRO A 278 -9.91 -0.35 -7.58
N ASP A 279 -9.52 -1.44 -6.92
CA ASP A 279 -8.54 -1.42 -5.83
C ASP A 279 -7.12 -1.33 -6.39
N LYS A 280 -6.56 -0.12 -6.38
CA LYS A 280 -5.21 0.14 -6.89
C LYS A 280 -4.13 -0.62 -6.11
N GLN A 281 -4.26 -0.75 -4.79
CA GLN A 281 -3.24 -1.39 -3.96
C GLN A 281 -3.14 -2.88 -4.27
N ARG A 282 -4.30 -3.55 -4.38
CA ARG A 282 -4.33 -4.96 -4.79
C ARG A 282 -3.78 -5.16 -6.20
N LEU A 283 -4.01 -4.23 -7.12
CA LEU A 283 -3.45 -4.32 -8.46
C LEU A 283 -1.91 -4.21 -8.43
N ILE A 284 -1.33 -3.29 -7.66
CA ILE A 284 0.14 -3.19 -7.49
C ILE A 284 0.71 -4.51 -6.96
N VAL A 285 0.07 -5.11 -5.94
CA VAL A 285 0.46 -6.41 -5.37
C VAL A 285 0.48 -7.50 -6.44
N ILE A 286 -0.57 -7.58 -7.25
CA ILE A 286 -0.68 -8.59 -8.34
C ILE A 286 0.38 -8.37 -9.42
N VAL A 287 0.62 -7.11 -9.81
CA VAL A 287 1.66 -6.75 -10.79
C VAL A 287 3.05 -7.10 -10.26
N SER A 288 3.33 -6.76 -9.00
CA SER A 288 4.60 -7.05 -8.34
C SER A 288 4.88 -8.55 -8.26
N LEU A 289 3.87 -9.35 -7.88
CA LEU A 289 3.98 -10.82 -7.88
C LEU A 289 4.16 -11.39 -9.29
N THR A 290 3.50 -10.81 -10.29
CA THR A 290 3.63 -11.24 -11.69
C THR A 290 5.04 -11.03 -12.20
N VAL A 291 5.65 -9.86 -11.93
CA VAL A 291 7.04 -9.59 -12.33
C VAL A 291 7.99 -10.49 -11.54
N PHE A 292 7.80 -10.65 -10.22
CA PHE A 292 8.61 -11.56 -9.41
C PHE A 292 8.55 -13.02 -9.90
N TYR A 293 7.37 -13.50 -10.30
CA TYR A 293 7.20 -14.82 -10.93
C TYR A 293 8.09 -14.98 -12.18
N HIS A 294 8.10 -13.98 -13.07
CA HIS A 294 8.90 -14.02 -14.29
C HIS A 294 10.41 -13.83 -14.05
N CYS A 295 10.79 -13.17 -12.94
CA CYS A 295 12.19 -13.11 -12.52
C CYS A 295 12.67 -14.46 -11.96
N LEU A 296 11.82 -15.16 -11.21
CA LEU A 296 12.14 -16.46 -10.63
C LEU A 296 12.15 -17.58 -11.69
N TYR A 297 11.23 -17.49 -12.65
CA TYR A 297 11.09 -18.43 -13.76
C TYR A 297 11.19 -17.66 -15.09
N PRO A 298 12.29 -17.77 -15.84
CA PRO A 298 12.52 -17.03 -17.08
C PRO A 298 11.71 -17.59 -18.26
N ILE A 299 10.42 -17.86 -18.04
CA ILE A 299 9.43 -18.32 -19.01
C ILE A 299 8.33 -17.27 -19.07
N LEU A 300 8.21 -16.59 -20.21
CA LEU A 300 7.28 -15.47 -20.38
C LEU A 300 5.84 -15.96 -20.61
N ASP A 301 4.97 -15.81 -19.61
CA ASP A 301 3.54 -16.11 -19.73
C ASP A 301 2.81 -14.97 -20.45
N LYS A 302 2.75 -15.08 -21.78
CA LYS A 302 2.08 -14.09 -22.64
C LYS A 302 0.59 -13.92 -22.30
N LYS A 303 -0.08 -14.95 -21.79
CA LYS A 303 -1.51 -14.87 -21.46
C LYS A 303 -1.72 -14.04 -20.19
N LEU A 304 -0.96 -14.33 -19.14
CA LEU A 304 -0.99 -13.56 -17.91
C LEU A 304 -0.63 -12.08 -18.15
N LEU A 305 0.43 -11.80 -18.91
CA LEU A 305 0.83 -10.43 -19.22
C LEU A 305 -0.25 -9.66 -20.02
N LYS A 306 -0.91 -10.31 -20.98
CA LYS A 306 -2.02 -9.69 -21.73
C LYS A 306 -3.24 -9.43 -20.85
N ASN A 307 -3.58 -10.35 -19.94
CA ASN A 307 -4.67 -10.17 -18.99
C ASN A 307 -4.38 -9.02 -18.02
N LEU A 308 -3.14 -8.94 -17.52
CA LEU A 308 -2.69 -7.86 -16.64
C LEU A 308 -2.69 -6.52 -17.37
N ALA A 309 -2.25 -6.49 -18.63
CA ALA A 309 -2.32 -5.30 -19.46
C ALA A 309 -3.76 -4.85 -19.73
N ALA A 310 -4.72 -5.77 -19.82
CA ALA A 310 -6.13 -5.44 -20.03
C ALA A 310 -6.80 -4.73 -18.84
N THR A 311 -6.16 -4.69 -17.67
CA THR A 311 -6.67 -3.97 -16.49
C THR A 311 -6.79 -2.46 -16.70
N HIS A 312 -6.11 -1.89 -17.72
CA HIS A 312 -6.26 -0.49 -18.13
C HIS A 312 -7.70 -0.10 -18.48
N LYS A 313 -8.55 -1.06 -18.87
CA LYS A 313 -9.97 -0.85 -19.15
C LYS A 313 -10.78 -0.52 -17.90
N ARG A 314 -10.27 -0.92 -16.72
CA ARG A 314 -10.86 -0.60 -15.40
C ARG A 314 -10.21 0.63 -14.80
N ILE A 315 -8.88 0.68 -14.84
CA ILE A 315 -8.07 1.76 -14.30
C ILE A 315 -6.85 2.00 -15.20
N ALA A 316 -6.90 3.07 -15.99
CA ALA A 316 -5.87 3.33 -17.00
C ALA A 316 -4.52 3.73 -16.39
N ALA A 317 -4.56 4.61 -15.40
CA ALA A 317 -3.41 5.04 -14.61
C ALA A 317 -3.90 5.47 -13.22
N PHE A 318 -3.02 5.48 -12.23
CA PHE A 318 -3.38 5.94 -10.90
C PHE A 318 -2.20 6.48 -10.11
N HIS A 319 -2.53 7.31 -9.12
CA HIS A 319 -1.57 7.85 -8.15
C HIS A 319 -0.93 6.73 -7.33
N LEU A 320 0.40 6.66 -7.37
CA LEU A 320 1.20 5.74 -6.56
C LEU A 320 1.62 6.41 -5.23
N ALA A 321 2.47 7.44 -5.32
CA ALA A 321 2.97 8.24 -4.20
C ALA A 321 3.33 9.65 -4.70
N GLY A 322 3.18 10.70 -3.87
CA GLY A 322 3.49 12.08 -4.27
C GLY A 322 2.78 12.54 -5.56
N ASP A 323 3.55 13.00 -6.53
CA ASP A 323 3.10 13.40 -7.87
C ASP A 323 3.14 12.26 -8.91
N LEU A 324 3.57 11.05 -8.51
CA LEU A 324 3.82 9.93 -9.41
C LEU A 324 2.52 9.29 -9.91
N LEU A 325 2.30 9.40 -11.22
CA LEU A 325 1.23 8.72 -11.94
C LEU A 325 1.78 7.44 -12.60
N TRP A 326 1.29 6.30 -12.12
CA TRP A 326 1.83 4.99 -12.47
C TRP A 326 0.88 4.18 -13.35
N THR A 327 1.44 3.33 -14.21
CA THR A 327 0.67 2.32 -14.96
C THR A 327 1.30 0.93 -14.83
N PRO A 328 0.48 -0.13 -14.74
CA PRO A 328 0.99 -1.51 -14.72
C PRO A 328 1.87 -1.87 -15.92
N VAL A 329 1.48 -1.42 -17.11
CA VAL A 329 2.13 -1.84 -18.36
C VAL A 329 3.51 -1.22 -18.50
N ASP A 330 3.66 0.07 -18.17
CA ASP A 330 4.96 0.75 -18.22
C ASP A 330 5.96 0.06 -17.30
N PHE A 331 5.54 -0.27 -16.07
CA PHE A 331 6.36 -1.00 -15.11
C PHE A 331 6.76 -2.39 -15.60
N ILE A 332 5.81 -3.19 -16.10
CA ILE A 332 6.10 -4.54 -16.60
C ILE A 332 7.13 -4.51 -17.73
N ILE A 333 6.97 -3.60 -18.69
CA ILE A 333 7.89 -3.45 -19.83
C ILE A 333 9.27 -3.03 -19.36
N HIS A 334 9.34 -2.15 -18.36
CA HIS A 334 10.60 -1.71 -17.79
C HIS A 334 11.35 -2.83 -17.05
N GLN A 335 10.63 -3.68 -16.31
CA GLN A 335 11.23 -4.72 -15.47
C GLN A 335 11.52 -6.04 -16.19
N LEU A 336 10.73 -6.40 -17.20
CA LEU A 336 10.81 -7.70 -17.87
C LEU A 336 11.34 -7.58 -19.30
N PRO A 337 12.46 -8.24 -19.63
CA PRO A 337 12.92 -8.35 -21.00
C PRO A 337 11.85 -8.98 -21.91
N GLU A 338 11.68 -8.43 -23.11
CA GLU A 338 10.73 -8.92 -24.13
C GLU A 338 9.24 -8.83 -23.79
N ALA A 339 8.86 -8.19 -22.67
CA ALA A 339 7.46 -8.00 -22.31
C ALA A 339 6.70 -7.14 -23.33
N ASP A 340 7.38 -6.19 -23.98
CA ASP A 340 6.85 -5.37 -25.09
C ASP A 340 6.47 -6.19 -26.33
N LYS A 341 7.13 -7.33 -26.56
CA LYS A 341 6.78 -8.27 -27.63
C LYS A 341 5.66 -9.21 -27.21
N ALA A 342 5.57 -9.55 -25.92
CA ALA A 342 4.52 -10.41 -25.38
C ALA A 342 3.17 -9.70 -25.26
N ILE A 343 3.20 -8.44 -24.83
CA ILE A 343 2.06 -7.54 -24.77
C ILE A 343 1.91 -6.93 -26.16
N ASP A 344 0.85 -7.30 -26.89
CA ASP A 344 0.60 -6.81 -28.26
C ASP A 344 0.72 -5.27 -28.32
N LYS A 345 1.44 -4.74 -29.31
CA LYS A 345 1.63 -3.29 -29.52
C LYS A 345 0.31 -2.51 -29.54
N LYS A 346 -0.78 -3.13 -30.01
CA LYS A 346 -2.12 -2.53 -29.99
C LYS A 346 -2.61 -2.29 -28.55
N ILE A 347 -2.32 -3.20 -27.63
CA ILE A 347 -2.69 -3.06 -26.21
C ILE A 347 -1.84 -1.96 -25.57
N ILE A 348 -0.53 -1.91 -25.84
CA ILE A 348 0.36 -0.87 -25.33
C ILE A 348 -0.14 0.52 -25.78
N SER A 349 -0.46 0.67 -27.08
CA SER A 349 -1.03 1.90 -27.61
C SER A 349 -2.39 2.25 -27.00
N SER A 350 -3.23 1.26 -26.73
CA SER A 350 -4.54 1.44 -26.06
C SER A 350 -4.38 1.93 -24.63
N VAL A 351 -3.38 1.43 -23.90
CA VAL A 351 -3.07 1.87 -22.53
C VAL A 351 -2.62 3.32 -22.53
N ALA A 352 -1.71 3.69 -23.43
CA ALA A 352 -1.25 5.06 -23.59
C ALA A 352 -2.41 6.02 -23.92
N ALA A 353 -3.25 5.64 -24.89
CA ALA A 353 -4.43 6.42 -25.26
C ALA A 353 -5.43 6.56 -24.10
N ALA A 354 -5.66 5.48 -23.34
CA ALA A 354 -6.55 5.50 -22.18
C ALA A 354 -6.01 6.41 -21.06
N LYS A 355 -4.69 6.42 -20.83
CA LYS A 355 -4.05 7.34 -19.88
C LYS A 355 -4.24 8.79 -20.30
N THR A 356 -3.97 9.13 -21.56
CA THR A 356 -4.17 10.51 -22.07
C THR A 356 -5.64 10.93 -21.98
N ALA A 357 -6.56 10.07 -22.43
CA ALA A 357 -8.00 10.35 -22.36
C ALA A 357 -8.51 10.53 -20.93
N MET A 358 -7.97 9.76 -19.96
CA MET A 358 -8.29 9.93 -18.55
C MET A 358 -7.87 11.32 -18.04
N LEU A 359 -6.65 11.77 -18.38
CA LEU A 359 -6.12 13.06 -17.96
C LEU A 359 -6.90 14.23 -18.58
N ASP A 360 -7.24 14.13 -19.87
CA ASP A 360 -8.04 15.16 -20.55
C ASP A 360 -9.46 15.25 -19.99
N HIS A 361 -10.14 14.11 -19.83
CA HIS A 361 -11.50 14.07 -19.28
C HIS A 361 -11.57 14.61 -17.85
N GLN A 362 -10.55 14.37 -17.01
CA GLN A 362 -10.55 14.83 -15.63
C GLN A 362 -10.59 16.35 -15.51
N ALA A 363 -9.84 17.07 -16.36
CA ALA A 363 -9.82 18.53 -16.32
C ALA A 363 -11.18 19.15 -16.72
N GLU A 364 -11.92 18.51 -17.63
CA GLU A 364 -13.22 18.97 -18.12
C GLU A 364 -14.39 18.56 -17.21
N ALA A 365 -14.31 17.36 -16.62
CA ALA A 365 -15.37 16.78 -15.81
C ALA A 365 -15.36 17.26 -14.34
N LEU A 366 -14.29 17.94 -13.90
CA LEU A 366 -14.05 18.26 -12.49
C LEU A 366 -15.23 19.00 -11.83
N SER A 367 -15.82 20.00 -12.48
CA SER A 367 -16.97 20.74 -11.95
C SER A 367 -18.18 19.84 -11.69
N ARG A 368 -18.47 18.94 -12.65
CA ARG A 368 -19.59 17.99 -12.55
C ARG A 368 -19.33 16.95 -11.46
N GLU A 369 -18.13 16.38 -11.40
CA GLU A 369 -17.77 15.41 -10.35
C GLU A 369 -17.78 16.05 -8.95
N THR A 370 -17.37 17.31 -8.84
CA THR A 370 -17.43 18.07 -7.58
C THR A 370 -18.87 18.19 -7.11
N LYS A 371 -19.79 18.56 -8.01
CA LYS A 371 -21.21 18.69 -7.66
C LYS A 371 -21.85 17.35 -7.25
N LEU A 372 -21.59 16.29 -8.01
CA LEU A 372 -22.08 14.94 -7.67
C LEU A 372 -21.55 14.46 -6.30
N THR A 373 -20.32 14.85 -5.95
CA THR A 373 -19.74 14.46 -4.67
C THR A 373 -20.33 15.26 -3.51
N GLU A 374 -20.62 16.54 -3.72
CA GLU A 374 -21.35 17.37 -2.75
C GLU A 374 -22.74 16.78 -2.44
N ASP A 375 -23.51 16.43 -3.48
CA ASP A 375 -24.85 15.86 -3.29
C ASP A 375 -24.80 14.51 -2.55
N ALA A 376 -23.80 13.67 -2.85
CA ALA A 376 -23.59 12.40 -2.15
C ALA A 376 -23.20 12.56 -0.67
N ILE A 377 -22.47 13.63 -0.31
CA ILE A 377 -22.11 13.93 1.08
C ILE A 377 -23.33 14.36 1.87
N GLU A 378 -24.17 15.23 1.31
CA GLU A 378 -25.40 15.67 1.98
C GLU A 378 -26.37 14.51 2.22
N GLU A 379 -26.54 13.63 1.23
CA GLU A 379 -27.31 12.39 1.37
C GLU A 379 -26.76 11.51 2.50
N TRP A 380 -25.45 11.22 2.48
CA TRP A 380 -24.80 10.38 3.49
C TRP A 380 -24.87 10.98 4.90
N LYS A 381 -24.72 12.30 5.04
CA LYS A 381 -24.89 13.00 6.32
C LYS A 381 -26.32 12.83 6.83
N GLY A 382 -27.32 12.99 5.97
CA GLY A 382 -28.72 12.75 6.29
C GLY A 382 -28.94 11.35 6.87
N GLU A 383 -28.46 10.32 6.16
CA GLU A 383 -28.53 8.92 6.60
C GLU A 383 -27.82 8.67 7.94
N MET A 384 -26.67 9.30 8.19
CA MET A 384 -25.94 9.22 9.48
C MET A 384 -26.77 9.80 10.63
N HIS A 385 -27.44 10.93 10.40
CA HIS A 385 -28.33 11.54 11.39
C HIS A 385 -29.58 10.69 11.66
N GLU A 386 -30.21 10.15 10.62
CA GLU A 386 -31.38 9.26 10.75
C GLU A 386 -31.02 7.97 11.52
N THR A 387 -29.87 7.37 11.22
CA THR A 387 -29.41 6.14 11.87
C THR A 387 -29.14 6.33 13.37
N LYS A 388 -28.75 7.55 13.77
CA LYS A 388 -28.53 7.91 15.19
C LYS A 388 -29.83 8.12 15.96
N THR A 389 -30.90 8.57 15.30
CA THR A 389 -32.22 8.75 15.95
C THR A 389 -33.01 7.45 16.03
N GLN A 390 -32.77 6.51 15.11
CA GLN A 390 -33.33 5.17 15.14
C GLN A 390 -32.76 4.36 16.32
N ARG A 391 -33.59 4.20 17.36
CA ARG A 391 -33.31 3.35 18.53
C ARG A 391 -33.75 1.89 18.35
N ASP A 392 -34.33 1.56 17.20
CA ASP A 392 -35.00 0.28 17.03
C ASP A 392 -33.98 -0.85 16.86
N PHE A 393 -33.75 -1.54 17.97
CA PHE A 393 -33.33 -2.94 18.00
C PHE A 393 -34.47 -3.78 17.41
N ASN A 394 -34.70 -3.67 16.11
CA ASN A 394 -35.54 -4.65 15.41
C ASN A 394 -34.91 -6.04 15.61
N ASN A 395 -35.72 -7.09 15.66
CA ASN A 395 -35.34 -8.48 15.96
C ASN A 395 -34.20 -9.09 15.11
N ASN A 396 -33.58 -8.34 14.19
CA ASN A 396 -32.47 -8.75 13.34
C ASN A 396 -31.20 -7.93 13.61
N THR A 397 -30.40 -8.38 14.59
CA THR A 397 -29.09 -7.80 14.94
C THR A 397 -28.12 -7.74 13.76
N HIS A 398 -28.16 -8.72 12.84
CA HIS A 398 -27.28 -8.74 11.67
C HIS A 398 -27.53 -7.54 10.76
N GLN A 399 -28.80 -7.31 10.40
CA GLN A 399 -29.19 -6.21 9.54
C GLN A 399 -28.84 -4.87 10.18
N TYR A 400 -29.18 -4.71 11.47
CA TYR A 400 -28.87 -3.51 12.26
C TYR A 400 -27.39 -3.10 12.20
N LEU A 401 -26.48 -4.08 12.36
CA LEU A 401 -25.03 -3.86 12.32
C LEU A 401 -24.51 -3.68 10.90
N SER A 402 -25.04 -4.45 9.95
CA SER A 402 -24.66 -4.38 8.54
C SER A 402 -24.94 -3.00 7.95
N ASP A 403 -26.11 -2.43 8.22
CA ASP A 403 -26.51 -1.11 7.70
C ASP A 403 -25.60 0.00 8.24
N ARG A 404 -25.27 -0.03 9.53
CA ARG A 404 -24.35 0.93 10.17
C ARG A 404 -22.92 0.81 9.62
N CYS A 405 -22.43 -0.41 9.47
CA CYS A 405 -21.11 -0.64 8.88
C CYS A 405 -21.07 -0.20 7.41
N ALA A 406 -22.14 -0.47 6.64
CA ALA A 406 -22.26 -0.02 5.26
C ALA A 406 -22.25 1.51 5.17
N LEU A 407 -22.91 2.20 6.10
CA LEU A 407 -22.97 3.65 6.15
C LEU A 407 -21.61 4.28 6.49
N MET A 408 -20.86 3.68 7.43
CA MET A 408 -19.48 4.07 7.70
C MET A 408 -18.58 3.89 6.46
N LEU A 409 -18.71 2.75 5.78
CA LEU A 409 -17.96 2.46 4.56
C LEU A 409 -18.35 3.39 3.41
N LYS A 410 -19.63 3.81 3.31
CA LYS A 410 -20.10 4.81 2.34
C LYS A 410 -19.34 6.12 2.49
N GLY A 411 -19.25 6.66 3.71
CA GLY A 411 -18.47 7.87 4.00
C GLY A 411 -16.99 7.74 3.66
N ALA A 412 -16.36 6.61 4.03
CA ALA A 412 -14.96 6.33 3.69
C ALA A 412 -14.71 6.22 2.18
N ARG A 413 -15.64 5.61 1.43
CA ARG A 413 -15.58 5.51 -0.04
C ARG A 413 -15.73 6.87 -0.71
N ILE A 414 -16.62 7.74 -0.21
CA ILE A 414 -16.75 9.12 -0.72
C ILE A 414 -15.43 9.87 -0.48
N ALA A 415 -14.83 9.76 0.71
CA ALA A 415 -13.52 10.36 0.99
C ALA A 415 -12.41 9.84 0.07
N ASP A 416 -12.35 8.53 -0.19
CA ASP A 416 -11.40 7.93 -1.15
C ASP A 416 -11.65 8.45 -2.56
N LYS A 417 -12.91 8.58 -3.00
CA LYS A 417 -13.27 9.17 -4.30
C LYS A 417 -12.72 10.59 -4.43
N ILE A 418 -12.94 11.45 -3.42
CA ILE A 418 -12.44 12.83 -3.44
C ILE A 418 -10.90 12.84 -3.47
N SER A 419 -10.25 12.02 -2.63
CA SER A 419 -8.80 11.93 -2.60
C SER A 419 -8.22 11.56 -3.96
N ARG A 420 -8.84 10.59 -4.65
CA ARG A 420 -8.46 10.20 -6.02
C ARG A 420 -8.70 11.32 -7.02
N LEU A 421 -9.86 11.97 -6.98
CA LEU A 421 -10.17 13.10 -7.88
C LEU A 421 -9.14 14.23 -7.71
N LEU A 422 -8.83 14.62 -6.48
CA LEU A 422 -7.85 15.66 -6.16
C LEU A 422 -6.46 15.29 -6.67
N ARG A 423 -5.96 14.11 -6.30
CA ARG A 423 -4.62 13.64 -6.71
C ARG A 423 -4.50 13.51 -8.22
N CYS A 424 -5.51 12.96 -8.88
CA CYS A 424 -5.48 12.82 -10.32
C CYS A 424 -5.59 14.17 -11.04
N ALA A 425 -6.42 15.10 -10.56
CA ALA A 425 -6.52 16.45 -11.14
C ALA A 425 -5.20 17.21 -10.98
N LEU A 426 -4.63 17.25 -9.77
CA LEU A 426 -3.36 17.93 -9.49
C LEU A 426 -2.20 17.32 -10.30
N ASN A 427 -2.05 16.00 -10.27
CA ASN A 427 -0.98 15.33 -11.01
C ASN A 427 -1.19 15.42 -12.52
N GLY A 428 -2.44 15.44 -13.00
CA GLY A 428 -2.73 15.65 -14.41
C GLY A 428 -2.26 17.02 -14.91
N HIS A 429 -2.43 18.07 -14.10
CA HIS A 429 -1.91 19.39 -14.42
C HIS A 429 -0.37 19.42 -14.46
N LEU A 430 0.29 18.74 -13.53
CA LEU A 430 1.76 18.60 -13.51
C LEU A 430 2.27 17.82 -14.73
N VAL A 431 1.73 16.63 -14.98
CA VAL A 431 2.15 15.74 -16.08
C VAL A 431 1.91 16.37 -17.45
N LEU A 432 0.78 17.07 -17.64
CA LEU A 432 0.47 17.74 -18.90
C LEU A 432 1.12 19.13 -19.03
N ASN A 433 1.78 19.61 -17.96
CA ASN A 433 2.30 20.98 -17.84
C ASN A 433 1.27 22.05 -18.25
N ARG A 434 0.02 21.87 -17.81
CA ARG A 434 -1.11 22.75 -18.14
C ARG A 434 -1.44 23.65 -16.97
N THR A 435 -1.60 24.95 -17.25
CA THR A 435 -2.05 25.93 -16.25
C THR A 435 -3.42 25.57 -15.70
N LEU A 436 -3.58 25.68 -14.38
CA LEU A 436 -4.86 25.48 -13.72
C LEU A 436 -5.82 26.63 -14.05
N THR A 437 -7.00 26.32 -14.58
CA THR A 437 -8.03 27.34 -14.80
C THR A 437 -8.62 27.76 -13.45
N LYS A 438 -9.13 29.00 -13.38
CA LYS A 438 -9.78 29.51 -12.17
C LYS A 438 -10.93 28.62 -11.67
N ILE A 439 -11.74 28.10 -12.60
CA ILE A 439 -12.86 27.21 -12.28
C ILE A 439 -12.34 25.90 -11.67
N ASN A 440 -11.31 25.30 -12.26
CA ASN A 440 -10.72 24.07 -11.72
C ASN A 440 -10.08 24.30 -10.35
N ALA A 441 -9.43 25.44 -10.13
CA ALA A 441 -8.91 25.81 -8.82
C ALA A 441 -10.02 25.91 -7.75
N GLN A 442 -11.14 26.56 -8.08
CA GLN A 442 -12.29 26.66 -7.18
C GLN A 442 -12.87 25.29 -6.83
N ASN A 443 -13.00 24.39 -7.82
CA ASN A 443 -13.46 23.03 -7.58
C ASN A 443 -12.49 22.22 -6.71
N ILE A 444 -11.18 22.37 -6.91
CA ILE A 444 -10.16 21.73 -6.07
C ILE A 444 -10.32 22.19 -4.61
N PHE A 445 -10.43 23.49 -4.36
CA PHE A 445 -10.66 23.98 -3.00
C PHE A 445 -11.97 23.46 -2.42
N ARG A 446 -13.06 23.42 -3.21
CA ARG A 446 -14.33 22.86 -2.77
C ARG A 446 -14.20 21.39 -2.37
N LEU A 447 -13.51 20.57 -3.18
CA LEU A 447 -13.24 19.17 -2.85
C LEU A 447 -12.43 19.02 -1.55
N MET A 448 -11.47 19.93 -1.29
CA MET A 448 -10.72 19.93 -0.01
C MET A 448 -11.63 20.27 1.18
N GLU A 449 -12.52 21.25 1.04
CA GLU A 449 -13.54 21.57 2.06
C GLU A 449 -14.46 20.37 2.32
N LEU A 450 -14.91 19.67 1.27
CA LEU A 450 -15.78 18.50 1.37
C LEU A 450 -15.10 17.32 2.10
N ILE A 451 -13.79 17.13 1.94
CA ILE A 451 -13.04 16.15 2.77
C ILE A 451 -13.12 16.52 4.25
N LYS A 452 -12.93 17.81 4.58
CA LYS A 452 -13.03 18.29 5.96
C LYS A 452 -14.43 18.12 6.53
N GLU A 453 -15.46 18.29 5.72
CA GLU A 453 -16.83 18.03 6.11
C GLU A 453 -17.09 16.54 6.46
N ILE A 454 -16.50 15.62 5.69
CA ILE A 454 -16.53 14.18 6.01
C ILE A 454 -15.79 13.89 7.33
N GLU A 455 -14.60 14.48 7.52
CA GLU A 455 -13.81 14.36 8.75
C GLU A 455 -14.65 14.79 9.97
N LEU A 456 -15.29 15.96 9.89
CA LEU A 456 -16.13 16.51 10.96
C LEU A 456 -17.35 15.65 11.24
N THR A 457 -17.97 15.11 10.20
CA THR A 457 -19.09 14.19 10.35
C THR A 457 -18.65 12.95 11.12
N PHE A 458 -17.56 12.29 10.72
CA PHE A 458 -17.00 11.15 11.47
C PHE A 458 -16.66 11.53 12.92
N ARG A 459 -16.07 12.71 13.13
CA ARG A 459 -15.71 13.23 14.46
C ARG A 459 -16.94 13.41 15.35
N PHE A 460 -18.04 13.90 14.81
CA PHE A 460 -19.32 14.07 15.52
C PHE A 460 -19.99 12.72 15.88
N PHE A 461 -19.90 11.73 15.00
CA PHE A 461 -20.47 10.39 15.22
C PHE A 461 -19.51 9.41 15.91
N TRP A 462 -18.30 9.85 16.28
CA TRP A 462 -17.24 8.98 16.79
C TRP A 462 -17.65 8.05 17.94
N PRO A 463 -18.37 8.51 18.99
CA PRO A 463 -18.80 7.62 20.07
C PRO A 463 -19.73 6.49 19.58
N SER A 464 -20.66 6.80 18.68
CA SER A 464 -21.57 5.81 18.10
C SER A 464 -20.81 4.83 17.19
N ILE A 465 -19.85 5.33 16.42
CA ILE A 465 -18.99 4.51 15.57
C ILE A 465 -18.20 3.49 16.41
N LEU A 466 -17.62 3.92 17.54
CA LEU A 466 -16.92 3.03 18.47
C LEU A 466 -17.84 1.91 18.97
N GLU A 467 -19.04 2.26 19.42
CA GLU A 467 -20.04 1.30 19.87
C GLU A 467 -20.43 0.31 18.77
N TRP A 468 -20.72 0.80 17.57
CA TRP A 468 -21.07 -0.04 16.42
C TRP A 468 -19.95 -1.00 16.04
N CYS A 469 -18.70 -0.54 16.05
CA CYS A 469 -17.53 -1.38 15.79
C CYS A 469 -17.38 -2.49 16.82
N LEU A 470 -17.58 -2.18 18.11
CA LEU A 470 -17.51 -3.17 19.19
C LEU A 470 -18.61 -4.22 19.06
N HIS A 471 -19.86 -3.79 18.84
CA HIS A 471 -20.98 -4.70 18.62
C HIS A 471 -20.80 -5.58 17.38
N ALA A 472 -20.34 -5.00 16.27
CA ALA A 472 -20.05 -5.73 15.04
C ALA A 472 -18.94 -6.77 15.24
N SER A 473 -17.85 -6.37 15.89
CA SER A 473 -16.75 -7.24 16.26
C SER A 473 -17.21 -8.44 17.09
N GLN A 474 -17.99 -8.19 18.15
CA GLN A 474 -18.50 -9.24 19.02
C GLN A 474 -19.47 -10.18 18.29
N TYR A 475 -20.43 -9.61 17.55
CA TYR A 475 -21.44 -10.38 16.83
C TYR A 475 -20.81 -11.30 15.77
N TRP A 476 -19.95 -10.76 14.92
CA TRP A 476 -19.32 -11.56 13.85
C TRP A 476 -18.30 -12.55 14.38
N SER A 477 -17.56 -12.24 15.44
CA SER A 477 -16.69 -13.23 16.10
C SER A 477 -17.52 -14.40 16.63
N GLY A 478 -18.66 -14.13 17.28
CA GLY A 478 -19.60 -15.17 17.72
C GLY A 478 -20.22 -15.98 16.58
N CYS A 479 -20.53 -15.37 15.44
CA CYS A 479 -20.98 -16.10 14.24
C CYS A 479 -19.90 -17.02 13.69
N ILE A 480 -18.66 -16.55 13.57
CA ILE A 480 -17.54 -17.36 13.09
C ILE A 480 -17.27 -18.52 14.05
N LEU A 481 -17.21 -18.27 15.36
CA LEU A 481 -17.01 -19.31 16.38
C LEU A 481 -18.08 -20.41 16.30
N ARG A 482 -19.35 -20.07 16.08
CA ARG A 482 -20.41 -21.08 15.89
C ARG A 482 -20.23 -21.92 14.64
N ILE A 483 -19.77 -21.32 13.54
CA ILE A 483 -19.46 -22.06 12.31
C ILE A 483 -18.28 -23.01 12.55
N LEU A 484 -17.22 -22.52 13.21
CA LEU A 484 -16.03 -23.31 13.52
C LEU A 484 -16.36 -24.48 14.45
N ASP A 485 -17.16 -24.25 15.49
CA ASP A 485 -17.59 -25.30 16.41
C ASP A 485 -18.46 -26.37 15.71
N GLY A 486 -19.33 -25.94 14.79
CA GLY A 486 -20.12 -26.85 13.94
C GLY A 486 -19.24 -27.71 13.01
N ILE A 487 -18.21 -27.13 12.40
CA ILE A 487 -17.26 -27.88 11.57
C ILE A 487 -16.44 -28.84 12.44
N ARG A 488 -15.94 -28.37 13.58
CA ARG A 488 -15.12 -29.16 14.51
C ARG A 488 -15.87 -30.37 15.05
N SER A 489 -17.11 -30.19 15.51
CA SER A 489 -17.97 -31.28 16.01
C SER A 489 -18.31 -32.29 14.92
N GLY A 490 -18.43 -31.87 13.65
CA GLY A 490 -18.59 -32.79 12.53
C GLY A 490 -17.34 -33.60 12.16
N LEU A 491 -16.15 -33.18 12.60
CA LEU A 491 -14.87 -33.79 12.25
C LEU A 491 -14.19 -34.53 13.41
N SER A 492 -14.66 -34.35 14.65
CA SER A 492 -13.99 -34.82 15.88
C SER A 492 -13.80 -36.33 15.97
N ASP A 493 -14.65 -37.11 15.31
CA ASP A 493 -14.63 -38.58 15.38
C ASP A 493 -13.65 -39.20 14.38
N ASN A 494 -13.13 -38.41 13.43
CA ASN A 494 -12.23 -38.87 12.37
C ASN A 494 -10.77 -38.54 12.70
N SER A 495 -10.00 -39.57 13.07
CA SER A 495 -8.55 -39.45 13.34
C SER A 495 -7.72 -38.90 12.16
N THR A 496 -8.27 -38.89 10.95
CA THR A 496 -7.64 -38.32 9.75
C THR A 496 -7.70 -36.79 9.67
N ASN A 497 -8.49 -36.13 10.52
CA ASN A 497 -8.74 -34.69 10.47
C ASN A 497 -8.12 -33.92 11.64
N ILE A 498 -7.21 -34.54 12.39
CA ILE A 498 -6.60 -33.97 13.60
C ILE A 498 -5.92 -32.63 13.29
N ASP A 499 -5.31 -32.49 12.13
CA ASP A 499 -4.65 -31.28 11.64
C ASP A 499 -5.65 -30.14 11.30
N ILE A 500 -6.80 -30.45 10.69
CA ILE A 500 -7.89 -29.48 10.48
C ILE A 500 -8.42 -29.01 11.83
N VAL A 501 -8.75 -29.95 12.72
CA VAL A 501 -9.26 -29.64 14.06
C VAL A 501 -8.26 -28.80 14.84
N SER A 502 -6.96 -29.14 14.78
CA SER A 502 -5.88 -28.38 15.39
C SER A 502 -5.82 -26.93 14.90
N ALA A 503 -5.88 -26.72 13.59
CA ALA A 503 -5.89 -25.38 13.01
C ALA A 503 -7.14 -24.58 13.39
N ILE A 504 -8.32 -25.23 13.44
CA ILE A 504 -9.56 -24.62 13.90
C ILE A 504 -9.46 -24.21 15.38
N LEU A 505 -8.86 -25.04 16.25
CA LEU A 505 -8.66 -24.71 17.67
C LEU A 505 -7.83 -23.44 17.85
N VAL A 506 -6.79 -23.23 17.04
CA VAL A 506 -6.02 -21.97 17.05
C VAL A 506 -6.90 -20.79 16.65
N ALA A 507 -7.68 -20.93 15.57
CA ALA A 507 -8.60 -19.88 15.12
C ALA A 507 -9.65 -19.53 16.18
N GLU A 508 -10.25 -20.54 16.84
CA GLU A 508 -11.22 -20.35 17.92
C GLU A 508 -10.60 -19.67 19.14
N SER A 509 -9.44 -20.14 19.61
CA SER A 509 -8.71 -19.57 20.74
C SER A 509 -8.45 -18.08 20.53
N VAL A 510 -8.01 -17.71 19.32
CA VAL A 510 -7.66 -16.34 18.97
C VAL A 510 -8.90 -15.45 18.79
N LEU A 511 -9.98 -15.96 18.20
CA LEU A 511 -11.26 -15.24 18.02
C LEU A 511 -12.08 -15.11 19.30
N SER A 512 -11.87 -15.98 20.29
CA SER A 512 -12.56 -15.92 21.59
C SER A 512 -12.17 -14.69 22.42
N GLN A 513 -11.09 -14.02 22.03
CA GLN A 513 -10.55 -12.87 22.72
C GLN A 513 -10.71 -11.59 21.87
N THR A 514 -10.29 -10.44 22.39
CA THR A 514 -10.34 -9.17 21.64
C THR A 514 -9.58 -9.28 20.31
N PRO A 515 -10.19 -8.93 19.16
CA PRO A 515 -9.55 -9.08 17.86
C PRO A 515 -8.54 -7.95 17.62
N THR A 516 -7.27 -8.25 17.81
CA THR A 516 -6.15 -7.40 17.40
C THR A 516 -5.70 -7.74 15.97
N LYS A 517 -4.93 -6.87 15.33
CA LYS A 517 -4.39 -7.13 13.98
C LYS A 517 -3.57 -8.42 13.92
N THR A 518 -2.71 -8.63 14.92
CA THR A 518 -1.91 -9.85 15.11
C THR A 518 -2.80 -11.09 15.19
N ARG A 519 -3.85 -11.03 16.01
CA ARG A 519 -4.81 -12.13 16.22
C ARG A 519 -5.60 -12.45 14.97
N LEU A 520 -6.15 -11.45 14.28
CA LEU A 520 -6.85 -11.66 13.00
C LEU A 520 -5.93 -12.25 11.93
N LEU A 521 -4.64 -11.91 11.95
CA LEU A 521 -3.66 -12.51 11.05
C LEU A 521 -3.43 -13.99 11.39
N VAL A 522 -3.15 -14.31 12.65
CA VAL A 522 -2.96 -15.70 13.12
C VAL A 522 -4.19 -16.55 12.81
N CYS A 523 -5.39 -16.03 13.12
CA CYS A 523 -6.65 -16.67 12.75
C CYS A 523 -6.76 -16.89 11.23
N GLY A 524 -6.43 -15.88 10.42
CA GLY A 524 -6.44 -16.01 8.96
C GLY A 524 -5.50 -17.07 8.42
N VAL A 525 -4.30 -17.22 8.99
CA VAL A 525 -3.34 -18.29 8.63
C VAL A 525 -3.86 -19.64 9.09
N ALA A 526 -4.39 -19.74 10.30
CA ALA A 526 -4.98 -20.95 10.85
C ALA A 526 -6.14 -21.47 9.98
N LEU A 527 -7.03 -20.57 9.52
CA LEU A 527 -8.12 -20.93 8.61
C LEU A 527 -7.60 -21.40 7.23
N GLU A 528 -6.53 -20.81 6.70
CA GLU A 528 -5.91 -21.32 5.47
C GLU A 528 -5.21 -22.67 5.66
N MET A 529 -4.75 -22.98 6.88
CA MET A 529 -4.23 -24.31 7.22
C MET A 529 -5.34 -25.37 7.34
N ALA A 530 -6.52 -24.97 7.79
CA ALA A 530 -7.71 -25.83 7.86
C ALA A 530 -8.37 -26.05 6.48
N ASN A 531 -8.13 -25.16 5.52
CA ASN A 531 -8.84 -25.13 4.24
C ASN A 531 -8.11 -25.90 3.11
N TYR A 532 -8.39 -27.20 3.01
CA TYR A 532 -7.90 -28.06 1.91
C TYR A 532 -8.86 -29.22 1.57
N LEU A 533 -10.05 -29.23 2.17
CA LEU A 533 -11.17 -30.10 1.77
C LEU A 533 -11.89 -29.45 0.58
#